data_AF-A0A956HB05-F1
#
_entry.id   AF-A0A956HB05-F1
#
_cell.length_a   1.000
_cell.length_b   1.000
_cell.length_c   1.000
_cell.angle_alpha   90.00
_cell.angle_beta   90.00
_cell.angle_gamma   90.00
#
_symmetry.space_group_name_H-M   'P 1'
#
loop_
_entity.id
_entity.type
_entity.pdbx_description
1 polymer ?
#
loop_
_entity_poly.entity_id
_entity_poly.type
_entity_poly.pdbx_seq_one_letter_code
_entity_poly.pdbx_strand_id
1 'polypeptide(L)'
;MRTLLAALTDDPSLRRRRRLRAAAIAGTVTALVAASTWFSADAIAHGRRQRYWSSLTNQLLEIERERGLLQLAADALRARDANLMSVYRSYRPKDGVVDHEDPTVAAALLREVKGSMRDSEAWISAANEILGRPISYAVLEDHRATITALVFAPDGRSLYSGAEDGEVRRWRFGERHAELIYEHGGQITALVLTPDGRTLLSSGKDQKVRRWSTDSPGPSKVIAAHEGEVTTVVVDHQGLRALSGGKDKLARIIGLEGDAPSRVLAGHRGTVFAGAFSP
;
A
#
# COMPACT_ATOMS: atom_id res chain seq x y z
N MET A 1 65.65 -87.26 23.43
CA MET A 1 65.53 -86.22 22.38
C MET A 1 64.52 -85.11 22.74
N ARG A 2 64.41 -84.71 24.02
CA ARG A 2 63.56 -83.59 24.47
C ARG A 2 64.37 -82.40 25.01
N THR A 3 65.67 -82.58 25.22
CA THR A 3 66.61 -81.57 25.70
C THR A 3 67.30 -80.77 24.59
N LEU A 4 67.30 -81.28 23.34
CA LEU A 4 67.81 -80.55 22.16
C LEU A 4 66.80 -79.54 21.57
N LEU A 5 65.51 -79.67 21.90
CA LEU A 5 64.45 -78.77 21.44
C LEU A 5 64.37 -77.46 22.23
N ALA A 6 64.95 -77.41 23.44
CA ALA A 6 64.94 -76.22 24.30
C ALA A 6 66.14 -75.28 24.07
N ALA A 7 67.23 -75.75 23.45
CA ALA A 7 68.39 -74.92 23.10
C ALA A 7 68.25 -74.21 21.75
N LEU A 8 67.33 -74.67 20.90
CA LEU A 8 67.03 -74.07 19.59
C LEU A 8 66.01 -72.92 19.65
N THR A 9 65.40 -72.69 20.82
CA THR A 9 64.46 -71.59 21.03
C THR A 9 65.11 -70.29 21.49
N ASP A 10 66.39 -70.31 21.89
CA ASP A 10 67.12 -69.13 22.38
C ASP A 10 68.33 -68.71 21.55
N ASP A 11 68.22 -68.84 20.21
CA ASP A 11 69.26 -68.36 19.28
C ASP A 11 69.20 -66.81 19.12
N PRO A 12 70.24 -66.06 19.50
CA PRO A 12 70.30 -64.61 19.35
C PRO A 12 70.23 -64.15 17.87
N SER A 13 70.65 -65.00 16.92
CA SER A 13 70.61 -64.71 15.48
C SER A 13 69.18 -64.76 14.93
N LEU A 14 68.35 -65.70 15.40
CA LEU A 14 66.93 -65.82 15.06
C LEU A 14 66.10 -64.70 15.69
N ARG A 15 66.42 -64.28 16.93
CA ARG A 15 65.81 -63.09 17.56
C ARG A 15 66.13 -61.82 16.79
N ARG A 16 67.37 -61.64 16.32
CA ARG A 16 67.78 -60.48 15.51
C ARG A 16 67.07 -60.47 14.15
N ARG A 17 66.97 -61.62 13.45
CA ARG A 17 66.22 -61.73 12.19
C ARG A 17 64.71 -61.51 12.36
N ARG A 18 64.11 -62.00 13.45
CA ARG A 18 62.70 -61.74 13.77
C ARG A 18 62.46 -60.26 14.09
N ARG A 19 63.35 -59.61 14.85
CA ARG A 19 63.28 -58.16 15.12
C ARG A 19 63.45 -57.32 13.86
N LEU A 20 64.37 -57.69 12.97
CA LEU A 20 64.57 -56.99 11.68
C LEU A 20 63.36 -57.18 10.75
N ARG A 21 62.79 -58.39 10.67
CA ARG A 21 61.55 -58.63 9.89
C ARG A 21 60.35 -57.91 10.50
N ALA A 22 60.19 -57.93 11.82
CA ALA A 22 59.14 -57.19 12.50
C ALA A 22 59.30 -55.67 12.34
N ALA A 23 60.53 -55.14 12.37
CA ALA A 23 60.82 -53.73 12.11
C ALA A 23 60.57 -53.33 10.65
N ALA A 24 60.88 -54.22 9.69
CA ALA A 24 60.59 -53.98 8.28
C ALA A 24 59.07 -53.98 8.01
N ILE A 25 58.33 -54.93 8.59
CA ILE A 25 56.86 -54.99 8.49
C ILE A 25 56.23 -53.79 9.21
N ALA A 26 56.72 -53.42 10.39
CA ALA A 26 56.27 -52.22 11.09
C ALA A 26 56.52 -50.96 10.24
N GLY A 27 57.70 -50.82 9.65
CA GLY A 27 58.05 -49.68 8.79
C GLY A 27 57.17 -49.57 7.53
N THR A 28 56.87 -50.69 6.87
CA THR A 28 55.96 -50.68 5.70
C THR A 28 54.52 -50.38 6.09
N VAL A 29 54.05 -50.90 7.22
CA VAL A 29 52.71 -50.58 7.75
C VAL A 29 52.62 -49.12 8.12
N THR A 30 53.62 -48.55 8.81
CA THR A 30 53.63 -47.11 9.15
C THR A 30 53.67 -46.24 7.90
N ALA A 31 54.45 -46.62 6.88
CA ALA A 31 54.50 -45.90 5.61
C ALA A 31 53.16 -45.93 4.86
N LEU A 32 52.47 -47.08 4.84
CA LEU A 32 51.14 -47.20 4.22
C LEU A 32 50.08 -46.39 4.97
N VAL A 33 50.13 -46.38 6.30
CA VAL A 33 49.23 -45.54 7.12
C VAL A 33 49.52 -44.06 6.89
N ALA A 34 50.79 -43.65 6.80
CA ALA A 34 51.17 -42.28 6.49
C ALA A 34 50.71 -41.85 5.08
N ALA A 35 50.86 -42.72 4.07
CA ALA A 35 50.38 -42.46 2.72
C ALA A 35 48.85 -42.36 2.65
N SER A 36 48.13 -43.27 3.34
CA SER A 36 46.66 -43.26 3.41
C SER A 36 46.12 -42.02 4.13
N THR A 37 46.76 -41.62 5.24
CA THR A 37 46.38 -40.40 5.97
C THR A 37 46.69 -39.13 5.17
N TRP A 38 47.81 -39.08 4.46
CA TRP A 38 48.13 -37.98 3.54
C TRP A 38 47.14 -37.89 2.39
N PHE A 39 46.83 -39.00 1.72
CA PHE A 39 45.85 -39.03 0.62
C PHE A 39 44.44 -38.65 1.09
N SER A 40 44.06 -39.10 2.29
CA SER A 40 42.80 -38.71 2.92
C SER A 40 42.76 -37.22 3.25
N ALA A 41 43.85 -36.67 3.80
CA ALA A 41 43.97 -35.24 4.10
C ALA A 41 43.93 -34.38 2.83
N ASP A 42 44.60 -34.82 1.76
CA ASP A 42 44.60 -34.16 0.46
C ASP A 42 43.22 -34.22 -0.21
N ALA A 43 42.54 -35.37 -0.18
CA ALA A 43 41.18 -35.52 -0.67
C ALA A 43 40.18 -34.62 0.10
N ILE A 44 40.33 -34.50 1.43
CA ILE A 44 39.54 -33.59 2.26
C ILE A 44 39.83 -32.12 1.88
N ALA A 45 41.11 -31.76 1.68
CA ALA A 45 41.50 -30.42 1.28
C ALA A 45 40.97 -30.05 -0.12
N HIS A 46 41.04 -30.98 -1.08
CA HIS A 46 40.44 -30.84 -2.40
C HIS A 46 38.91 -30.70 -2.33
N GLY A 47 38.23 -31.55 -1.56
CA GLY A 47 36.77 -31.44 -1.36
C GLY A 47 36.35 -30.15 -0.65
N ARG A 48 37.17 -29.60 0.24
CA ARG A 48 36.94 -28.26 0.83
C ARG A 48 37.12 -27.15 -0.19
N ARG A 49 38.19 -27.19 -0.99
CA ARG A 49 38.43 -26.22 -2.08
C ARG A 49 37.31 -26.25 -3.11
N GLN A 50 36.88 -27.43 -3.54
CA GLN A 50 35.80 -27.57 -4.52
C GLN A 50 34.49 -27.01 -3.99
N ARG A 51 34.10 -27.31 -2.74
CA ARG A 51 32.90 -26.72 -2.12
C ARG A 51 33.00 -25.21 -1.95
N TYR A 52 34.17 -24.69 -1.56
CA TYR A 52 34.39 -23.25 -1.46
C TYR A 52 34.20 -22.56 -2.81
N TRP A 53 34.82 -23.09 -3.88
CA TRP A 53 34.66 -22.54 -5.22
C TRP A 53 33.22 -22.67 -5.74
N SER A 54 32.55 -23.81 -5.53
CA SER A 54 31.13 -23.95 -5.88
C SER A 54 30.22 -22.99 -5.11
N SER A 55 30.51 -22.73 -3.83
CA SER A 55 29.77 -21.74 -3.04
C SER A 55 29.97 -20.33 -3.60
N LEU A 56 31.20 -19.97 -3.96
CA LEU A 56 31.51 -18.65 -4.51
C LEU A 56 30.85 -18.44 -5.88
N THR A 57 30.86 -19.46 -6.75
CA THR A 57 30.17 -19.39 -8.05
C THR A 57 28.66 -19.26 -7.90
N ASN A 58 28.07 -19.96 -6.93
CA ASN A 58 26.64 -19.86 -6.66
C ASN A 58 26.27 -18.47 -6.12
N GLN A 59 27.06 -17.91 -5.21
CA GLN A 59 26.87 -16.55 -4.70
C GLN A 59 27.00 -15.51 -5.82
N LEU A 60 27.97 -15.67 -6.72
CA LEU A 60 28.14 -14.76 -7.85
C LEU A 60 26.93 -14.83 -8.80
N LEU A 61 26.47 -16.03 -9.13
CA LEU A 61 25.30 -16.23 -9.98
C LEU A 61 24.03 -15.63 -9.35
N GLU A 62 23.87 -15.73 -8.03
CA GLU A 62 22.75 -15.14 -7.30
C GLU A 62 22.79 -13.61 -7.38
N ILE A 63 23.96 -12.99 -7.17
CA ILE A 63 24.14 -11.54 -7.32
C ILE A 63 23.86 -11.08 -8.76
N GLU A 64 24.35 -11.81 -9.76
CA GLU A 64 24.09 -11.50 -11.17
C GLU A 64 22.60 -11.62 -11.50
N ARG A 65 21.92 -12.64 -10.96
CA ARG A 65 20.48 -12.83 -11.13
C ARG A 65 19.69 -11.70 -10.49
N GLU A 66 20.00 -11.32 -9.26
CA GLU A 66 19.35 -10.20 -8.57
C GLU A 66 19.55 -8.89 -9.34
N ARG A 67 20.77 -8.62 -9.80
CA ARG A 67 21.06 -7.45 -10.65
C ARG A 67 20.29 -7.49 -11.96
N GLY A 68 20.22 -8.65 -12.61
CA GLY A 68 19.43 -8.83 -13.83
C GLY A 68 17.94 -8.57 -13.60
N LEU A 69 17.37 -9.05 -12.49
CA LEU A 69 15.98 -8.79 -12.13
C LEU A 69 15.72 -7.31 -11.85
N LEU A 70 16.63 -6.63 -11.15
CA LEU A 70 16.52 -5.19 -10.90
C LEU A 70 16.62 -4.37 -12.19
N GLN A 71 17.50 -4.76 -13.12
CA GLN A 71 17.60 -4.13 -14.44
C GLN A 71 16.32 -4.33 -15.25
N LEU A 72 15.80 -5.56 -15.30
CA LEU A 72 14.54 -5.86 -15.99
C LEU A 72 13.37 -5.08 -15.40
N ALA A 73 13.29 -4.95 -14.07
CA ALA A 73 12.26 -4.15 -13.42
C ALA A 73 12.40 -2.65 -13.75
N ALA A 74 13.62 -2.12 -13.75
CA ALA A 74 13.88 -0.74 -14.15
C ALA A 74 13.54 -0.50 -15.62
N ASP A 75 13.87 -1.44 -16.51
CA ASP A 75 13.55 -1.36 -17.93
C ASP A 75 12.04 -1.46 -18.19
N ALA A 76 11.33 -2.30 -17.45
CA ALA A 76 9.87 -2.38 -17.50
C ALA A 76 9.20 -1.08 -17.06
N LEU A 77 9.72 -0.42 -16.01
CA LEU A 77 9.24 0.90 -15.58
C LEU A 77 9.51 1.98 -16.62
N ARG A 78 10.72 2.00 -17.20
CA ARG A 78 11.06 2.94 -18.29
C ARG A 78 10.17 2.73 -19.51
N ALA A 79 9.91 1.47 -19.89
CA ALA A 79 9.03 1.15 -21.01
C ALA A 79 7.58 1.56 -20.74
N ARG A 80 7.07 1.35 -19.52
CA ARG A 80 5.76 1.84 -19.08
C ARG A 80 5.67 3.36 -19.19
N ASP A 81 6.66 4.07 -18.67
CA ASP A 81 6.66 5.53 -18.63
C ASP A 81 6.85 6.13 -20.04
N ALA A 82 7.64 5.49 -20.90
CA ALA A 82 7.74 5.83 -22.32
C ALA A 82 6.41 5.61 -23.05
N ASN A 83 5.69 4.53 -22.75
CA ASN A 83 4.35 4.28 -23.30
C ASN A 83 3.35 5.33 -22.81
N LEU A 84 3.35 5.71 -21.53
CA LEU A 84 2.50 6.79 -21.01
C LEU A 84 2.78 8.12 -21.73
N MET A 85 4.06 8.44 -21.97
CA MET A 85 4.43 9.63 -22.73
C MET A 85 4.05 9.54 -24.22
N SER A 86 4.06 8.34 -24.81
CA SER A 86 3.55 8.10 -26.16
C SER A 86 2.03 8.30 -26.23
N VAL A 87 1.28 7.76 -25.27
CA VAL A 87 -0.17 7.95 -25.12
C VAL A 87 -0.49 9.43 -24.93
N TYR A 88 0.25 10.16 -24.09
CA TYR A 88 0.15 11.61 -23.97
C TYR A 88 0.30 12.31 -25.32
N ARG A 89 1.33 11.98 -26.11
CA ARG A 89 1.55 12.60 -27.44
C ARG A 89 0.39 12.33 -28.41
N SER A 90 -0.24 11.16 -28.31
CA SER A 90 -1.44 10.84 -29.11
C SER A 90 -2.68 11.60 -28.64
N TYR A 91 -2.76 11.89 -27.34
CA TYR A 91 -3.82 12.67 -26.71
C TYR A 91 -3.61 14.19 -26.85
N ARG A 92 -2.45 14.63 -27.38
CA ARG A 92 -2.10 16.04 -27.51
C ARG A 92 -3.29 16.82 -28.09
N PRO A 93 -3.89 17.75 -27.32
CA PRO A 93 -5.06 18.49 -27.78
C PRO A 93 -4.69 19.26 -29.05
N LYS A 94 -5.32 18.91 -30.18
CA LYS A 94 -5.18 19.68 -31.40
C LYS A 94 -6.12 20.87 -31.31
N ASP A 95 -5.61 22.06 -31.63
CA ASP A 95 -6.42 23.27 -31.62
C ASP A 95 -7.58 23.13 -32.62
N GLY A 96 -8.83 23.28 -32.14
CA GLY A 96 -10.03 23.35 -32.99
C GLY A 96 -10.85 22.07 -33.19
N VAL A 97 -10.68 21.00 -32.39
CA VAL A 97 -11.58 19.84 -32.38
C VAL A 97 -12.31 19.74 -31.04
N VAL A 98 -13.62 19.89 -31.08
CA VAL A 98 -14.55 20.13 -29.96
C VAL A 98 -14.61 19.00 -28.91
N ASP A 99 -13.96 17.85 -29.13
CA ASP A 99 -14.09 16.67 -28.24
C ASP A 99 -12.82 16.31 -27.43
N HIS A 100 -11.69 17.02 -27.57
CA HIS A 100 -10.42 16.71 -26.88
C HIS A 100 -9.82 17.90 -26.11
N GLU A 101 -10.67 18.77 -25.55
CA GLU A 101 -10.23 19.97 -24.85
C GLU A 101 -9.85 19.77 -23.37
N ASP A 102 -10.11 18.60 -22.76
CA ASP A 102 -9.86 18.45 -21.33
C ASP A 102 -8.39 18.06 -21.03
N PRO A 103 -7.55 19.00 -20.55
CA PRO A 103 -6.17 18.69 -20.17
C PRO A 103 -6.10 17.77 -18.94
N THR A 104 -7.23 17.48 -18.27
CA THR A 104 -7.28 16.63 -17.07
C THR A 104 -6.79 15.21 -17.35
N VAL A 105 -7.16 14.61 -18.48
CA VAL A 105 -6.70 13.25 -18.84
C VAL A 105 -5.20 13.27 -19.13
N ALA A 106 -4.73 14.29 -19.87
CA ALA A 106 -3.31 14.50 -20.13
C ALA A 106 -2.52 14.71 -18.82
N ALA A 107 -3.06 15.50 -17.88
CA ALA A 107 -2.46 15.77 -16.58
C ALA A 107 -2.40 14.50 -15.73
N ALA A 108 -3.46 13.69 -15.74
CA ALA A 108 -3.50 12.40 -15.06
C ALA A 108 -2.45 11.43 -15.60
N LEU A 109 -2.30 11.35 -16.93
CA LEU A 109 -1.26 10.53 -17.57
C LEU A 109 0.16 10.99 -17.19
N LEU A 110 0.42 12.31 -17.24
CA LEU A 110 1.73 12.85 -16.84
C LEU A 110 2.03 12.63 -15.36
N ARG A 111 1.01 12.66 -14.49
CA ARG A 111 1.17 12.39 -13.05
C ARG A 111 1.63 10.97 -12.76
N GLU A 112 1.26 10.00 -13.60
CA GLU A 112 1.62 8.58 -13.42
C GLU A 112 3.05 8.23 -13.84
N VAL A 113 3.70 9.12 -14.60
CA VAL A 113 5.11 9.01 -15.00
C VAL A 113 6.02 9.26 -13.80
N LYS A 114 6.97 8.35 -13.55
CA LYS A 114 7.86 8.39 -12.38
C LYS A 114 9.33 8.31 -12.82
N GLY A 115 10.23 8.38 -11.83
CA GLY A 115 11.67 8.20 -12.04
C GLY A 115 12.28 9.18 -13.04
N SER A 116 13.33 8.74 -13.74
CA SER A 116 14.12 9.59 -14.63
C SER A 116 13.34 10.17 -15.83
N MET A 117 12.20 9.58 -16.20
CA MET A 117 11.37 10.11 -17.29
C MET A 117 10.65 11.40 -16.89
N ARG A 118 10.32 11.54 -15.60
CA ARG A 118 9.69 12.76 -15.04
C ARG A 118 10.61 13.97 -15.12
N ASP A 119 11.92 13.75 -15.03
CA ASP A 119 12.93 14.81 -15.11
C ASP A 119 13.38 15.09 -16.55
N SER A 120 12.80 14.39 -17.54
CA SER A 120 13.14 14.59 -18.94
C SER A 120 12.56 15.89 -19.48
N GLU A 121 13.28 16.50 -20.44
CA GLU A 121 12.81 17.70 -21.15
C GLU A 121 11.44 17.48 -21.80
N ALA A 122 11.19 16.28 -22.32
CA ALA A 122 9.90 15.91 -22.91
C ALA A 122 8.76 15.94 -21.90
N TRP A 123 8.98 15.47 -20.66
CA TRP A 123 7.96 15.53 -19.60
C TRP A 123 7.77 16.96 -19.11
N ILE A 124 8.86 17.71 -18.88
CA ILE A 124 8.80 19.10 -18.41
C ILE A 124 8.05 19.98 -19.42
N SER A 125 8.35 19.85 -20.71
CA SER A 125 7.65 20.59 -21.76
C SER A 125 6.16 20.22 -21.81
N ALA A 126 5.82 18.94 -21.69
CA ALA A 126 4.43 18.47 -21.66
C ALA A 126 3.68 19.00 -20.44
N ALA A 127 4.30 18.97 -19.25
CA ALA A 127 3.72 19.49 -18.03
C ALA A 127 3.46 20.99 -18.12
N ASN A 128 4.42 21.77 -18.65
CA ASN A 128 4.25 23.20 -18.85
C ASN A 128 3.15 23.53 -19.88
N GLU A 129 3.02 22.75 -20.96
CA GLU A 129 1.95 22.88 -21.96
C GLU A 129 0.56 22.67 -21.34
N ILE A 130 0.42 21.66 -20.48
CA ILE A 130 -0.84 21.38 -19.74
C ILE A 130 -1.12 22.46 -18.70
N LEU A 131 -0.14 22.83 -17.88
CA LEU A 131 -0.30 23.84 -16.82
C LEU A 131 -0.61 25.24 -17.40
N GLY A 132 -0.16 25.50 -18.64
CA GLY A 132 -0.50 26.71 -19.38
C GLY A 132 -1.92 26.73 -19.95
N ARG A 133 -2.62 25.59 -19.97
CA ARG A 133 -4.03 25.49 -20.37
C ARG A 133 -4.91 25.56 -19.13
N PRO A 134 -6.07 26.24 -19.19
CA PRO A 134 -7.04 26.17 -18.11
C PRO A 134 -7.48 24.70 -17.97
N ILE A 135 -7.25 24.12 -16.79
CA ILE A 135 -7.82 22.81 -16.46
C ILE A 135 -9.33 22.95 -16.61
N SER A 136 -9.95 22.07 -17.39
CA SER A 136 -11.39 22.10 -17.63
C SER A 136 -12.11 22.18 -16.28
N TYR A 137 -12.92 23.22 -16.11
CA TYR A 137 -13.75 23.38 -14.92
C TYR A 137 -15.21 23.30 -15.35
N ALA A 138 -15.98 22.50 -14.62
CA ALA A 138 -17.43 22.50 -14.74
C ALA A 138 -18.00 23.40 -13.64
N VAL A 139 -18.88 24.34 -14.01
CA VAL A 139 -19.68 25.09 -13.04
C VAL A 139 -20.98 24.34 -12.83
N LEU A 140 -21.26 24.04 -11.57
CA LEU A 140 -22.38 23.22 -11.11
C LEU A 140 -23.41 24.16 -10.44
N GLU A 141 -24.40 24.64 -11.20
CA GLU A 141 -25.24 25.81 -10.86
C GLU A 141 -26.59 25.49 -10.18
N ASP A 142 -26.72 24.25 -9.72
CA ASP A 142 -28.03 23.68 -9.43
C ASP A 142 -28.54 24.09 -8.02
N HIS A 143 -27.64 24.36 -7.07
CA HIS A 143 -28.00 24.89 -5.73
C HIS A 143 -28.50 26.33 -5.79
N ARG A 144 -29.45 26.67 -4.90
CA ARG A 144 -30.09 28.00 -4.85
C ARG A 144 -29.49 28.93 -3.79
N ALA A 145 -28.56 28.41 -3.00
CA ALA A 145 -27.89 29.17 -1.93
C ALA A 145 -26.43 28.72 -1.78
N THR A 146 -25.72 29.35 -0.84
CA THR A 146 -24.32 29.05 -0.52
C THR A 146 -24.15 27.57 -0.23
N ILE A 147 -23.19 26.93 -0.93
CA ILE A 147 -22.77 25.56 -0.64
C ILE A 147 -21.91 25.59 0.62
N THR A 148 -22.30 24.82 1.63
CA THR A 148 -21.65 24.79 2.96
C THR A 148 -20.83 23.53 3.19
N ALA A 149 -21.11 22.45 2.45
CA ALA A 149 -20.43 21.18 2.60
C ALA A 149 -20.31 20.44 1.26
N LEU A 150 -19.18 19.74 1.08
CA LEU A 150 -18.88 18.91 -0.08
C LEU A 150 -18.21 17.62 0.37
N VAL A 151 -18.59 16.48 -0.23
CA VAL A 151 -17.94 15.19 0.02
C VAL A 151 -17.95 14.34 -1.25
N PHE A 152 -16.76 13.84 -1.64
CA PHE A 152 -16.65 12.87 -2.72
C PHE A 152 -17.02 11.47 -2.25
N ALA A 153 -17.72 10.73 -3.10
CA ALA A 153 -17.90 9.31 -2.91
C ALA A 153 -16.54 8.58 -2.98
N PRO A 154 -16.31 7.53 -2.16
CA PRO A 154 -15.07 6.76 -2.19
C PRO A 154 -14.75 6.13 -3.55
N ASP A 155 -15.77 5.89 -4.39
CA ASP A 155 -15.60 5.38 -5.75
C ASP A 155 -15.11 6.44 -6.76
N GLY A 156 -15.07 7.72 -6.36
CA GLY A 156 -14.68 8.85 -7.20
C GLY A 156 -15.66 9.16 -8.34
N ARG A 157 -16.86 8.59 -8.34
CA ARG A 157 -17.85 8.78 -9.42
C ARG A 157 -18.92 9.81 -9.10
N SER A 158 -19.13 10.06 -7.82
CA SER A 158 -20.14 11.01 -7.35
C SER A 158 -19.54 12.04 -6.37
N LEU A 159 -20.08 13.24 -6.41
CA LEU A 159 -19.88 14.28 -5.40
C LEU A 159 -21.23 14.57 -4.73
N TYR A 160 -21.24 14.76 -3.42
CA TYR A 160 -22.41 15.24 -2.69
C TYR A 160 -22.15 16.64 -2.20
N SER A 161 -23.13 17.52 -2.37
CA SER A 161 -23.11 18.89 -1.87
C SER A 161 -24.28 19.13 -0.94
N GLY A 162 -24.06 19.96 0.07
CA GLY A 162 -25.08 20.45 0.98
C GLY A 162 -24.99 21.96 1.05
N ALA A 163 -26.13 22.63 1.13
CA ALA A 163 -26.18 24.08 1.05
C ALA A 163 -27.13 24.72 2.08
N GLU A 164 -27.12 26.05 2.10
CA GLU A 164 -28.01 26.86 2.94
C GLU A 164 -29.48 26.79 2.51
N ASP A 165 -29.76 26.32 1.30
CA ASP A 165 -31.14 26.02 0.84
C ASP A 165 -31.72 24.78 1.54
N GLY A 166 -30.91 24.07 2.35
CA GLY A 166 -31.29 22.84 3.03
C GLY A 166 -31.21 21.61 2.14
N GLU A 167 -30.86 21.76 0.86
CA GLU A 167 -30.82 20.66 -0.08
C GLU A 167 -29.48 19.91 0.00
N VAL A 168 -29.55 18.58 -0.14
CA VAL A 168 -28.40 17.76 -0.51
C VAL A 168 -28.56 17.26 -1.92
N ARG A 169 -27.55 17.51 -2.73
CA ARG A 169 -27.52 17.11 -4.13
C ARG A 169 -26.37 16.17 -4.40
N ARG A 170 -26.60 15.23 -5.33
CA ARG A 170 -25.60 14.33 -5.88
C ARG A 170 -25.26 14.78 -7.29
N TRP A 171 -23.97 14.88 -7.57
CA TRP A 171 -23.41 15.17 -8.88
C TRP A 171 -22.71 13.92 -9.38
N ARG A 172 -23.06 13.46 -10.58
CA ARG A 172 -22.26 12.46 -11.30
C ARG A 172 -21.45 13.17 -12.39
N PHE A 173 -20.19 12.80 -12.53
CA PHE A 173 -19.35 13.40 -13.57
C PHE A 173 -19.88 13.06 -14.98
N GLY A 174 -20.01 14.08 -15.82
CA GLY A 174 -20.61 13.96 -17.16
C GLY A 174 -22.12 14.21 -17.22
N GLU A 175 -22.81 14.32 -16.07
CA GLU A 175 -24.20 14.75 -16.01
C GLU A 175 -24.27 16.28 -15.81
N ARG A 176 -25.21 16.93 -16.50
CA ARG A 176 -25.36 18.39 -16.46
C ARG A 176 -26.09 18.90 -15.22
N HIS A 177 -26.98 18.09 -14.64
CA HIS A 177 -27.81 18.48 -13.51
C HIS A 177 -27.52 17.56 -12.32
N ALA A 178 -27.68 18.11 -11.13
CA ALA A 178 -27.58 17.36 -9.90
C ALA A 178 -28.90 16.64 -9.61
N GLU A 179 -28.79 15.49 -8.99
CA GLU A 179 -29.95 14.81 -8.41
C GLU A 179 -30.19 15.34 -7.00
N LEU A 180 -31.36 15.90 -6.73
CA LEU A 180 -31.79 16.21 -5.38
C LEU A 180 -31.98 14.91 -4.60
N ILE A 181 -31.13 14.67 -3.60
CA ILE A 181 -31.23 13.50 -2.74
C ILE A 181 -32.25 13.76 -1.63
N TYR A 182 -32.21 14.96 -1.03
CA TYR A 182 -33.17 15.36 0.02
C TYR A 182 -33.06 16.83 0.46
N GLU A 183 -33.94 17.21 1.37
CA GLU A 183 -34.06 18.54 1.97
C GLU A 183 -34.11 18.45 3.52
N HIS A 184 -33.25 19.21 4.19
CA HIS A 184 -33.36 19.56 5.61
C HIS A 184 -34.35 20.70 5.81
N GLY A 185 -34.97 20.78 6.99
CA GLY A 185 -35.81 21.93 7.34
C GLY A 185 -35.03 23.21 7.66
N GLY A 186 -33.77 23.28 7.23
CA GLY A 186 -32.83 24.36 7.54
C GLY A 186 -31.47 24.11 6.91
N GLN A 187 -30.60 25.10 6.99
CA GLN A 187 -29.28 25.07 6.35
C GLN A 187 -28.46 23.84 6.76
N ILE A 188 -27.77 23.25 5.80
CA ILE A 188 -26.83 22.17 6.06
C ILE A 188 -25.53 22.75 6.57
N THR A 189 -24.92 22.10 7.55
CA THR A 189 -23.67 22.54 8.20
C THR A 189 -22.51 21.60 7.92
N ALA A 190 -22.78 20.31 7.72
CA ALA A 190 -21.75 19.33 7.36
C ALA A 190 -22.36 18.12 6.63
N LEU A 191 -21.52 17.49 5.80
CA LEU A 191 -21.78 16.22 5.12
C LEU A 191 -20.60 15.28 5.35
N VAL A 192 -20.87 13.99 5.50
CA VAL A 192 -19.85 12.96 5.60
C VAL A 192 -20.37 11.62 5.07
N LEU A 193 -19.53 10.91 4.32
CA LEU A 193 -19.81 9.54 3.88
C LEU A 193 -19.10 8.54 4.78
N THR A 194 -19.73 7.38 4.95
CA THR A 194 -19.04 6.20 5.49
C THR A 194 -17.92 5.76 4.55
N PRO A 195 -16.86 5.11 5.06
CA PRO A 195 -15.75 4.63 4.23
C PRO A 195 -16.15 3.69 3.11
N ASP A 196 -17.24 2.94 3.27
CA ASP A 196 -17.80 2.06 2.24
C ASP A 196 -18.62 2.81 1.17
N GLY A 197 -18.87 4.11 1.37
CA GLY A 197 -19.62 4.97 0.46
C GLY A 197 -21.13 4.74 0.44
N ARG A 198 -21.66 3.81 1.26
CA ARG A 198 -23.06 3.38 1.22
C ARG A 198 -24.00 4.25 2.05
N THR A 199 -23.44 4.98 3.02
CA THR A 199 -24.20 5.80 3.95
C THR A 199 -23.71 7.24 3.95
N LEU A 200 -24.60 8.18 3.65
CA LEU A 200 -24.35 9.61 3.77
C LEU A 200 -25.01 10.14 5.05
N LEU A 201 -24.23 10.88 5.85
CA LEU A 201 -24.73 11.64 6.99
C LEU A 201 -24.71 13.12 6.71
N SER A 202 -25.69 13.81 7.27
CA SER A 202 -25.81 15.27 7.25
C SER A 202 -26.22 15.82 8.58
N SER A 203 -25.76 17.02 8.85
CA SER A 203 -26.17 17.84 9.99
C SER A 203 -26.64 19.22 9.52
N GLY A 204 -27.51 19.86 10.29
CA GLY A 204 -28.00 21.20 9.92
C GLY A 204 -28.56 22.04 11.06
N LYS A 205 -29.01 23.25 10.69
CA LYS A 205 -29.67 24.23 11.56
C LYS A 205 -31.03 23.77 12.08
N ASP A 206 -31.62 22.76 11.46
CA ASP A 206 -32.84 22.10 11.93
C ASP A 206 -32.59 21.11 13.07
N GLN A 207 -31.40 21.18 13.69
CA GLN A 207 -31.01 20.51 14.93
C GLN A 207 -30.95 18.98 14.83
N LYS A 208 -30.92 18.45 13.61
CA LYS A 208 -30.99 17.01 13.33
C LYS A 208 -29.74 16.52 12.63
N VAL A 209 -29.35 15.29 12.95
CA VAL A 209 -28.43 14.48 12.16
C VAL A 209 -29.25 13.43 11.42
N ARG A 210 -29.09 13.37 10.10
CA ARG A 210 -29.80 12.41 9.25
C ARG A 210 -28.84 11.43 8.61
N ARG A 211 -29.36 10.24 8.34
CA ARG A 211 -28.69 9.15 7.65
C ARG A 211 -29.46 8.78 6.38
N TRP A 212 -28.72 8.56 5.31
CA TRP A 212 -29.23 8.24 3.97
C TRP A 212 -28.45 7.09 3.36
N SER A 213 -29.12 6.24 2.59
CA SER A 213 -28.47 5.25 1.72
C SER A 213 -28.14 5.91 0.38
N THR A 214 -26.92 5.71 -0.11
CA THR A 214 -26.50 6.18 -1.44
C THR A 214 -26.91 5.22 -2.57
N ASP A 215 -27.09 3.94 -2.24
CA ASP A 215 -27.51 2.87 -3.15
C ASP A 215 -29.02 2.88 -3.41
N SER A 216 -29.82 3.33 -2.44
CA SER A 216 -31.28 3.33 -2.52
C SER A 216 -31.84 4.68 -2.09
N PRO A 217 -32.23 5.54 -3.06
CA PRO A 217 -32.92 6.78 -2.73
C PRO A 217 -34.21 6.44 -1.98
N GLY A 218 -34.29 6.89 -0.73
CA GLY A 218 -35.36 6.62 0.21
C GLY A 218 -35.34 7.64 1.33
N PRO A 219 -36.36 7.68 2.21
CA PRO A 219 -36.46 8.71 3.24
C PRO A 219 -35.28 8.67 4.22
N SER A 220 -34.83 9.83 4.68
CA SER A 220 -33.86 9.92 5.78
C SER A 220 -34.39 9.20 6.99
N LYS A 221 -33.45 8.60 7.72
CA LYS A 221 -33.64 8.36 9.15
C LYS A 221 -32.95 9.48 9.95
N VAL A 222 -33.67 10.14 10.85
CA VAL A 222 -33.05 10.99 11.88
C VAL A 222 -32.38 10.06 12.88
N ILE A 223 -31.06 10.21 13.07
CA ILE A 223 -30.25 9.34 13.94
C ILE A 223 -29.80 10.05 15.22
N ALA A 224 -29.85 11.38 15.25
CA ALA A 224 -29.68 12.16 16.46
C ALA A 224 -30.39 13.51 16.35
N ALA A 225 -30.80 14.05 17.49
CA ALA A 225 -31.32 15.39 17.64
C ALA A 225 -30.54 16.14 18.72
N HIS A 226 -30.30 17.41 18.49
CA HIS A 226 -29.69 18.36 19.41
C HIS A 226 -30.74 19.40 19.84
N GLU A 227 -30.49 20.13 20.93
CA GLU A 227 -31.32 21.28 21.35
C GLU A 227 -30.80 22.61 20.75
N GLY A 228 -30.06 22.51 19.65
CA GLY A 228 -29.43 23.62 18.96
C GLY A 228 -28.90 23.16 17.61
N GLU A 229 -28.48 24.11 16.78
CA GLU A 229 -27.87 23.82 15.48
C GLU A 229 -26.73 22.80 15.65
N VAL A 230 -26.78 21.75 14.84
CA VAL A 230 -25.69 20.77 14.77
C VAL A 230 -24.65 21.37 13.84
N THR A 231 -23.44 21.57 14.31
CA THR A 231 -22.37 22.29 13.60
C THR A 231 -21.40 21.35 12.91
N THR A 232 -21.36 20.08 13.31
CA THR A 232 -20.44 19.08 12.74
C THR A 232 -21.03 17.69 12.84
N VAL A 233 -20.69 16.85 11.85
CA VAL A 233 -20.84 15.40 11.92
C VAL A 233 -19.62 14.75 11.26
N VAL A 234 -19.07 13.72 11.89
CA VAL A 234 -17.94 12.93 11.37
C VAL A 234 -18.18 11.45 11.61
N VAL A 235 -17.53 10.58 10.84
CA VAL A 235 -17.64 9.11 10.93
C VAL A 235 -16.27 8.53 11.29
N ASP A 236 -16.26 7.42 12.02
CA ASP A 236 -15.03 6.70 12.34
C ASP A 236 -14.48 5.90 11.14
N HIS A 237 -13.21 5.50 11.21
CA HIS A 237 -12.55 4.79 10.09
C HIS A 237 -13.24 3.46 9.74
N GLN A 238 -13.99 2.87 10.66
CA GLN A 238 -14.72 1.62 10.43
C GLN A 238 -16.11 1.83 9.82
N GLY A 239 -16.62 3.06 9.80
CA GLY A 239 -17.99 3.35 9.33
C GLY A 239 -19.07 2.90 10.31
N LEU A 240 -18.72 2.59 11.55
CA LEU A 240 -19.64 2.02 12.54
C LEU A 240 -20.21 3.07 13.49
N ARG A 241 -19.50 4.18 13.68
CA ARG A 241 -19.90 5.25 14.59
C ARG A 241 -19.77 6.61 13.94
N ALA A 242 -20.70 7.48 14.30
CA ALA A 242 -20.63 8.90 14.01
C ALA A 242 -20.45 9.71 15.29
N LEU A 243 -19.86 10.89 15.17
CA LEU A 243 -19.77 11.90 16.21
C LEU A 243 -20.43 13.17 15.68
N SER A 244 -21.43 13.69 16.41
CA SER A 244 -22.04 14.98 16.13
C SER A 244 -21.76 15.98 17.25
N GLY A 245 -21.68 17.25 16.91
CA GLY A 245 -21.51 18.36 17.85
C GLY A 245 -22.44 19.52 17.49
N GLY A 246 -22.90 20.27 18.49
CA GLY A 246 -23.84 21.36 18.25
C GLY A 246 -23.74 22.56 19.20
N LYS A 247 -24.60 23.54 18.96
CA LYS A 247 -24.77 24.74 19.80
C LYS A 247 -25.38 24.45 21.17
N ASP A 248 -25.95 23.26 21.36
CA ASP A 248 -26.37 22.74 22.66
C ASP A 248 -25.20 22.38 23.59
N LYS A 249 -23.95 22.59 23.14
CA LYS A 249 -22.71 22.34 23.90
C LYS A 249 -22.47 20.85 24.19
N LEU A 250 -23.18 19.99 23.48
CA LEU A 250 -23.08 18.54 23.59
C LEU A 250 -22.43 17.97 22.35
N ALA A 251 -21.62 16.95 22.55
CA ALA A 251 -21.27 16.02 21.49
C ALA A 251 -22.02 14.70 21.69
N ARG A 252 -22.34 13.98 20.62
CA ARG A 252 -23.03 12.69 20.68
C ARG A 252 -22.27 11.69 19.82
N ILE A 253 -21.97 10.52 20.38
CA ILE A 253 -21.50 9.35 19.62
C ILE A 253 -22.73 8.52 19.25
N ILE A 254 -22.90 8.23 17.97
CA ILE A 254 -24.08 7.56 17.41
C ILE A 254 -23.61 6.28 16.71
N GLY A 255 -24.21 5.14 17.02
CA GLY A 255 -23.95 3.91 16.27
C GLY A 255 -24.70 3.93 14.93
N LEU A 256 -24.04 3.53 13.85
CA LEU A 256 -24.62 3.52 12.50
C LEU A 256 -25.21 2.16 12.10
N GLU A 257 -24.87 1.11 12.85
CA GLU A 257 -25.37 -0.25 12.66
C GLU A 257 -26.36 -0.66 13.75
N GLY A 258 -27.43 -1.36 13.35
CA GLY A 258 -28.48 -1.85 14.25
C GLY A 258 -29.24 -0.74 14.99
N ASP A 259 -29.63 -1.04 16.23
CA ASP A 259 -30.28 -0.10 17.16
C ASP A 259 -29.31 0.37 18.26
N ALA A 260 -28.04 0.57 17.89
CA ALA A 260 -27.01 0.98 18.81
C ALA A 260 -27.35 2.35 19.45
N PRO A 261 -27.35 2.46 20.79
CA PRO A 261 -27.77 3.68 21.47
C PRO A 261 -26.79 4.82 21.24
N SER A 262 -27.30 6.05 21.14
CA SER A 262 -26.47 7.25 21.16
C SER A 262 -25.92 7.52 22.57
N ARG A 263 -24.63 7.86 22.68
CA ARG A 263 -24.00 8.31 23.92
C ARG A 263 -23.77 9.81 23.88
N VAL A 264 -24.26 10.52 24.89
CA VAL A 264 -24.02 11.96 25.07
C VAL A 264 -22.68 12.18 25.77
N LEU A 265 -21.89 13.10 25.24
CA LEU A 265 -20.65 13.61 25.79
C LEU A 265 -20.89 15.05 26.25
N ALA A 266 -21.00 15.22 27.56
CA ALA A 266 -21.15 16.53 28.20
C ALA A 266 -19.80 17.02 28.74
N GLY A 267 -19.60 18.34 28.77
CA GLY A 267 -18.42 18.97 29.36
C GLY A 267 -18.04 20.32 28.74
N HIS A 268 -18.42 20.56 27.48
CA HIS A 268 -18.17 21.84 26.84
C HIS A 268 -19.07 22.95 27.43
N ARG A 269 -18.49 24.15 27.59
CA ARG A 269 -19.21 25.35 28.08
C ARG A 269 -19.78 26.23 26.96
N GLY A 270 -19.43 25.91 25.71
CA GLY A 270 -19.87 26.59 24.49
C GLY A 270 -20.10 25.61 23.35
N THR A 271 -20.36 26.13 22.16
CA THR A 271 -20.62 25.34 20.94
C THR A 271 -19.51 24.34 20.65
N VAL A 272 -19.89 23.12 20.26
CA VAL A 272 -18.95 22.10 19.80
C VAL A 272 -18.75 22.26 18.30
N PHE A 273 -17.73 23.02 17.89
CA PHE A 273 -17.51 23.36 16.48
C PHE A 273 -17.02 22.20 15.62
N ALA A 274 -16.20 21.30 16.18
CA ALA A 274 -15.55 20.24 15.43
C ALA A 274 -15.29 19.02 16.33
N GLY A 275 -15.10 17.86 15.71
CA GLY A 275 -14.70 16.62 16.37
C GLY A 275 -14.07 15.68 15.36
N ALA A 276 -13.30 14.71 15.85
CA ALA A 276 -12.67 13.68 15.02
C ALA A 276 -12.52 12.38 15.83
N PHE A 277 -12.49 11.25 15.12
CA PHE A 277 -12.05 9.98 15.69
C PHE A 277 -10.54 9.83 15.48
N SER A 278 -9.86 9.19 16.42
CA SER A 278 -8.47 8.76 16.19
C SER A 278 -8.44 7.66 15.12
N PRO A 279 -7.31 7.53 14.38
CA PRO A 279 -7.09 6.42 13.45
C PRO A 279 -7.17 5.05 14.11
#